data_AF-A0A3D2B2G4-F1
#
_entry.id   AF-A0A3D2B2G4-F1
#
_cell.length_a   1.000
_cell.length_b   1.000
_cell.length_c   1.000
_cell.angle_alpha   90.00
_cell.angle_beta   90.00
_cell.angle_gamma   90.00
#
_symmetry.space_group_name_H-M   'P 1'
#
loop_
_entity.id
_entity.type
_entity.pdbx_description
1 polymer ?
#
loop_
_entity_poly.entity_id
_entity_poly.type
_entity_poly.pdbx_seq_one_letter_code
_entity_poly.pdbx_strand_id
1 'polypeptide(L)' 'MIAGYIQSNNYVSGSVGWRLDKGGVFENNGSVAGQGSMRQTNQKISVKDSNGVLRVQIGYLDGVF' A
#
# COMPACT_ATOMS: atom_id res chain seq x y z
N MET A 1 10.08 23.29 -0.15
CA MET A 1 10.50 21.88 0.02
C MET A 1 9.36 21.12 0.68
N ILE A 2 8.94 19.98 0.15
CA ILE A 2 7.92 19.12 0.82
C ILE A 2 8.59 18.15 1.80
N ALA A 3 7.88 17.80 2.87
CA ALA A 3 8.29 16.83 3.89
C ALA A 3 8.65 15.46 3.28
N GLY A 4 9.23 14.55 4.08
CA GLY A 4 9.62 13.21 3.61
C GLY A 4 8.46 12.34 3.10
N TYR A 5 7.22 12.78 3.29
CA TYR A 5 6.00 12.13 2.85
C TYR A 5 4.82 13.11 2.91
N ILE A 6 3.70 12.72 2.30
CA ILE A 6 2.36 13.24 2.56
C ILE A 6 1.48 12.09 3.06
N GLN A 7 0.55 12.34 3.98
CA GLN A 7 -0.28 11.29 4.57
C GLN A 7 -1.61 11.82 5.13
N SER A 8 -2.57 10.93 5.40
CA SER A 8 -3.78 11.25 6.16
C SER A 8 -3.47 11.51 7.64
N ASN A 9 -4.34 12.28 8.31
CA ASN A 9 -4.19 12.63 9.73
C ASN A 9 -4.19 11.40 10.66
N ASN A 10 -4.88 10.33 10.28
CA ASN A 10 -5.03 9.11 11.06
C ASN A 10 -4.08 7.97 10.62
N TYR A 11 -3.06 8.27 9.82
CA TYR A 11 -2.20 7.23 9.26
C TYR A 11 -1.47 6.44 10.36
N VAL A 12 -1.66 5.12 10.35
CA VAL A 12 -0.91 4.14 11.13
C VAL A 12 -0.45 3.06 10.16
N SER A 13 0.86 2.86 10.05
CA SER A 13 1.45 1.94 9.07
C SER A 13 0.86 0.53 9.19
N GLY A 14 0.49 -0.03 8.05
CA GLY A 14 -0.09 -1.37 7.92
C GLY A 14 -1.51 -1.54 8.48
N SER A 15 -2.11 -0.48 9.03
CA SER A 15 -3.40 -0.56 9.74
C SER A 15 -4.47 0.34 9.13
N VAL A 16 -4.28 1.66 9.11
CA VAL A 16 -5.31 2.61 8.68
C VAL A 16 -4.71 3.85 8.01
N GLY A 17 -5.51 4.49 7.16
CA GLY A 17 -5.12 5.73 6.49
C GLY A 17 -4.20 5.49 5.29
N TRP A 18 -3.65 6.58 4.76
CA TRP A 18 -2.79 6.52 3.58
C TRP A 18 -1.53 7.36 3.74
N ARG A 19 -0.44 6.93 3.08
CA ARG A 19 0.84 7.64 3.02
C ARG A 19 1.48 7.47 1.65
N LEU A 20 1.97 8.56 1.08
CA LEU A 20 2.89 8.58 -0.05
C LEU A 20 4.23 9.14 0.41
N ASP A 21 5.27 8.31 0.38
CA ASP A 21 6.62 8.72 0.78
C ASP A 21 7.46 9.21 -0.42
N LYS A 22 8.52 9.96 -0.13
CA LYS A 22 9.42 10.52 -1.16
C LYS A 22 10.18 9.47 -1.98
N GLY A 23 10.31 8.25 -1.46
CA GLY A 23 10.85 7.08 -2.16
C GLY A 23 9.85 6.45 -3.14
N GLY A 24 8.61 6.95 -3.23
CA GLY A 24 7.64 6.52 -4.23
C GLY A 24 6.77 5.33 -3.83
N VAL A 25 6.71 4.99 -2.54
CA VAL A 25 5.78 3.99 -2.02
C VAL A 25 4.48 4.67 -1.63
N PHE A 26 3.38 4.18 -2.19
CA PHE A 26 2.04 4.53 -1.75
C PHE A 26 1.44 3.38 -0.95
N GLU A 27 1.04 3.67 0.29
CA GLU A 27 0.35 2.74 1.17
C GLU A 27 -1.06 3.28 1.43
N ASN A 28 -2.07 2.45 1.19
CA ASN A 28 -3.46 2.76 1.45
C ASN A 28 -4.10 1.61 2.22
N ASN A 29 -4.38 1.85 3.48
CA ASN A 29 -5.02 0.88 4.37
C ASN A 29 -6.49 1.28 4.55
N GLY A 30 -7.41 0.33 4.30
CA GLY A 30 -8.83 0.53 4.54
C GLY A 30 -9.10 0.93 6.00
N SER A 31 -9.94 1.93 6.21
CA SER A 31 -10.26 2.43 7.55
C SER A 31 -11.38 1.65 8.26
N VAL A 32 -11.99 0.68 7.57
CA VAL A 32 -13.09 -0.13 8.09
C VAL A 32 -12.54 -1.48 8.54
N ALA A 33 -12.86 -1.89 9.77
CA ALA A 33 -12.48 -3.20 10.29
C ALA A 33 -12.95 -4.31 9.34
N GLY A 34 -12.05 -5.22 8.98
CA GLY A 34 -12.35 -6.27 8.01
C GLY A 34 -12.21 -5.86 6.55
N GLN A 35 -11.61 -4.71 6.24
CA GLN A 35 -11.18 -4.35 4.88
C GLN A 35 -9.70 -4.62 4.62
N GLY A 36 -9.37 -4.75 3.33
CA GLY A 36 -8.03 -4.99 2.83
C GLY A 36 -7.15 -3.74 2.77
N SER A 37 -5.99 -3.89 2.13
CA SER A 37 -5.08 -2.77 1.87
C SER A 37 -4.47 -2.86 0.47
N MET A 38 -4.03 -1.70 -0.03
CA MET A 38 -3.26 -1.57 -1.25
C MET A 38 -1.87 -1.02 -0.93
N ARG A 39 -0.85 -1.53 -1.61
CA ARG A 39 0.50 -0.97 -1.62
C ARG A 39 1.01 -0.88 -3.04
N GLN A 40 1.55 0.27 -3.41
CA GLN A 40 2.21 0.51 -4.69
C GLN A 40 3.67 0.89 -4.44
N THR A 41 4.55 0.35 -5.26
CA THR A 41 5.99 0.63 -5.33
C THR A 41 6.34 0.97 -6.77
N ASN A 42 7.62 1.26 -7.04
CA ASN A 42 8.10 1.38 -8.41
C ASN A 42 8.17 0.05 -9.18
N GLN A 43 7.93 -1.11 -8.55
CA GLN A 43 7.89 -2.41 -9.24
C GLN A 43 6.48 -2.95 -9.44
N LYS A 44 5.58 -2.70 -8.48
CA LYS A 44 4.31 -3.42 -8.39
C LYS A 44 3.24 -2.69 -7.61
N ILE A 45 2.00 -3.07 -7.88
CA ILE A 45 0.82 -2.79 -7.09
C ILE A 45 0.34 -4.12 -6.49
N SER A 46 0.10 -4.14 -5.19
CA SER A 46 -0.37 -5.30 -4.45
C SER A 46 -1.63 -4.94 -3.66
N VAL A 47 -2.67 -5.76 -3.75
CA VAL A 47 -3.90 -5.64 -2.97
C VAL A 47 -4.09 -6.89 -2.14
N LYS A 48 -4.19 -6.73 -0.83
CA LYS A 48 -4.52 -7.81 0.11
C LYS A 48 -5.93 -7.62 0.65
N ASP A 49 -6.60 -8.71 1.00
CA ASP A 49 -7.85 -8.64 1.75
C ASP A 49 -7.61 -8.42 3.26
N SER A 50 -8.69 -8.48 4.04
CA SER A 50 -8.64 -8.28 5.49
C SER A 50 -8.01 -9.41 6.28
N ASN A 51 -7.88 -10.60 5.70
CA ASN A 51 -7.13 -11.70 6.27
C ASN A 51 -5.63 -11.60 5.92
N GLY A 52 -5.22 -10.52 5.25
CA GLY A 52 -3.83 -10.32 4.82
C GLY A 52 -3.44 -11.13 3.58
N VAL A 53 -4.41 -11.77 2.91
CA VAL A 53 -4.15 -12.61 1.74
C VAL A 53 -4.05 -11.74 0.49
N LEU A 54 -2.96 -11.86 -0.27
CA LEU A 54 -2.78 -11.20 -1.55
C LEU A 54 -3.86 -11.67 -2.54
N ARG A 55 -4.63 -10.73 -3.08
CA ARG A 55 -5.72 -11.00 -4.04
C ARG A 55 -5.38 -10.56 -5.45
N VAL A 56 -4.64 -9.45 -5.57
CA VAL A 56 -4.22 -8.91 -6.86
C VAL A 56 -2.77 -8.46 -6.72
N GLN A 57 -1.96 -8.82 -7.71
CA GLN A 57 -0.66 -8.22 -7.93
C GLN A 57 -0.51 -7.86 -9.40
N ILE A 58 -0.07 -6.63 -9.66
CA ILE A 58 0.20 -6.11 -11.00
C ILE A 58 1.65 -5.62 -11.02
N GLY A 59 2.39 -5.95 -12.06
CA GLY A 59 3.82 -5.66 -12.19
C GLY A 59 4.69 -6.78 -11.63
N TYR A 60 5.97 -6.46 -11.36
CA TYR A 60 7.04 -7.38 -10.97
C TYR A 60 6.96 -8.77 -11.63
N LEU A 61 7.47 -8.86 -12.86
CA LEU A 61 7.63 -10.11 -13.59
C LEU A 61 9.06 -10.61 -13.37
N ASP A 62 9.22 -11.78 -12.78
CA ASP A 62 10.53 -12.40 -12.53
C ASP A 62 10.95 -13.39 -13.63
N GLY A 63 10.06 -13.67 -14.59
CA GLY A 63 10.37 -14.49 -15.77
C GLY A 63 10.66 -15.96 -15.46
N VAL A 64 10.46 -16.38 -14.22
CA VAL A 64 10.45 -17.80 -13.83
C VAL A 64 9.01 -18.29 -14.03
N PHE A 65 8.81 -19.23 -14.96
CA PHE A 65 7.55 -19.96 -15.11
C PHE A 65 7.49 -21.15 -14.15
#